data_AF-A0A1X7LBT1-F1
#
_entry.id   AF-A0A1X7LBT1-F1
#
_cell.length_a   1.000
_cell.length_b   1.000
_cell.length_c   1.000
_cell.angle_alpha   90.00
_cell.angle_beta   90.00
_cell.angle_gamma   90.00
#
_symmetry.space_group_name_H-M   'P 1'
#
loop_
_entity.id
_entity.type
_entity.pdbx_description
1 polymer ?
#
loop_
_entity_poly.entity_id
_entity_poly.type
_entity_poly.pdbx_seq_one_letter_code
_entity_poly.pdbx_strand_id
1 'polypeptide(L)'
;MPFTAIINSVSSLLFILLVAHTTAYQEANWPAGRVVHVREWVVYAAYALGAVLLWLTVFPLKDQQRRAALAAWYPWACWALLIVGVVIMPMFFPTR
;
A
#
# COMPACT_ATOMS: atom_id res chain seq x y z
N MET A 1 -9.06 12.25 -10.20
CA MET A 1 -9.08 11.93 -8.77
C MET A 1 -8.94 13.22 -7.98
N PRO A 2 -9.64 13.39 -6.85
CA PRO A 2 -9.37 14.51 -5.95
C PRO A 2 -7.94 14.40 -5.38
N PHE A 3 -7.28 15.52 -5.18
CA PHE A 3 -5.88 15.58 -4.72
C PHE A 3 -5.65 14.85 -3.39
N THR A 4 -6.62 14.94 -2.47
CA THR A 4 -6.62 14.23 -1.18
C THR A 4 -6.58 12.71 -1.32
N ALA A 5 -7.32 12.15 -2.29
CA ALA A 5 -7.32 10.72 -2.58
C ALA A 5 -5.97 10.24 -3.12
N ILE A 6 -5.32 11.06 -3.96
CA ILE A 6 -3.97 10.77 -4.47
C ILE A 6 -2.98 10.75 -3.32
N ILE A 7 -2.97 11.79 -2.47
CA ILE A 7 -2.08 11.83 -1.28
C ILE A 7 -2.30 10.63 -0.38
N ASN A 8 -3.55 10.33 0.00
CA ASN A 8 -3.84 9.19 0.88
C ASN A 8 -3.35 7.87 0.28
N SER A 9 -3.53 7.68 -1.02
CA SER A 9 -3.08 6.47 -1.70
C SER A 9 -1.56 6.38 -1.75
N VAL A 10 -0.89 7.46 -2.15
CA VAL A 10 0.60 7.52 -2.20
C VAL A 10 1.17 7.31 -0.81
N SER A 11 0.69 8.02 0.21
CA SER A 11 1.16 7.87 1.59
C SER A 11 0.97 6.45 2.10
N SER A 12 -0.16 5.82 1.80
CA SER A 12 -0.41 4.42 2.19
C SER A 12 0.58 3.46 1.52
N LEU A 13 0.80 3.60 0.22
CA LEU A 13 1.74 2.77 -0.54
C LEU A 13 3.18 2.98 -0.08
N LEU A 14 3.60 4.23 0.12
CA LEU A 14 4.93 4.57 0.63
C LEU A 14 5.15 4.00 2.02
N PHE A 15 4.14 4.06 2.90
CA PHE A 15 4.24 3.49 4.23
C PHE A 15 4.40 1.96 4.18
N ILE A 16 3.63 1.26 3.35
CA ILE A 16 3.78 -0.20 3.16
C ILE A 16 5.20 -0.54 2.71
N LEU A 17 5.71 0.16 1.69
CA LEU A 17 7.06 -0.07 1.16
C LEU A 17 8.14 0.30 2.18
N LEU A 18 7.97 1.40 2.92
CA LEU A 18 8.88 1.79 3.98
C LEU A 18 8.97 0.69 5.05
N VAL A 19 7.83 0.19 5.54
CA VAL A 19 7.83 -0.88 6.55
C VAL A 19 8.47 -2.15 5.99
N ALA A 20 8.16 -2.53 4.75
CA ALA A 20 8.73 -3.71 4.10
C ALA A 20 10.25 -3.63 3.93
N HIS A 21 10.79 -2.45 3.58
CA HIS A 21 12.22 -2.26 3.30
C HIS A 21 13.04 -1.83 4.53
N THR A 22 12.40 -1.63 5.68
CA THR A 22 13.07 -1.25 6.94
C THR A 22 13.17 -2.39 7.95
N THR A 23 12.92 -3.64 7.54
CA THR A 23 13.02 -4.82 8.41
C THR A 23 14.37 -4.89 9.14
N ALA A 24 15.49 -4.67 8.45
CA ALA A 24 16.81 -4.63 9.07
C ALA A 24 16.98 -3.49 10.09
N TYR A 25 16.38 -2.32 9.82
CA TYR A 25 16.38 -1.21 10.79
C TYR A 25 15.47 -1.52 11.98
N GLN A 26 14.38 -2.24 11.76
CA GLN A 26 13.48 -2.66 12.83
C GLN A 26 14.14 -3.71 13.73
N GLU A 27 14.81 -4.69 13.15
CA GLU A 27 15.59 -5.71 13.88
C GLU A 27 16.70 -5.09 14.74
N ALA A 28 17.35 -4.02 14.26
CA ALA A 28 18.40 -3.34 14.98
C ALA A 28 17.90 -2.49 16.17
N ASN A 29 16.64 -2.01 16.13
CA ASN A 29 16.11 -1.04 17.10
C ASN A 29 14.97 -1.59 17.98
N TRP A 30 14.28 -2.65 17.57
CA TRP A 30 13.20 -3.26 18.36
C TRP A 30 13.64 -4.56 19.04
N PRO A 31 13.03 -4.89 20.20
CA PRO A 31 13.27 -6.17 20.87
C PRO A 31 12.95 -7.35 19.95
N ALA A 32 13.71 -8.44 20.06
CA ALA A 32 13.47 -9.69 19.35
C ALA A 32 11.99 -10.10 19.44
N GLY A 33 11.36 -10.34 18.28
CA GLY A 33 9.95 -10.69 18.16
C GLY A 33 8.96 -9.53 18.00
N ARG A 34 9.41 -8.26 17.93
CA ARG A 34 8.55 -7.09 17.62
C ARG A 34 8.78 -6.49 16.22
N VAL A 35 9.41 -7.24 15.33
CA VAL A 35 9.71 -6.80 13.96
C VAL A 35 8.51 -7.05 13.06
N VAL A 36 8.07 -6.02 12.35
CA VAL A 36 6.92 -6.10 11.44
C VAL A 36 7.41 -6.62 10.10
N HIS A 37 7.13 -7.90 9.85
CA HIS A 37 7.46 -8.53 8.59
C HIS A 37 6.29 -8.39 7.61
N VAL A 38 6.51 -7.61 6.56
CA VAL A 38 5.55 -7.47 5.46
C VAL A 38 5.77 -8.61 4.48
N ARG A 39 4.70 -9.33 4.14
CA ARG A 39 4.76 -10.45 3.19
C ARG A 39 5.09 -9.96 1.78
N GLU A 40 5.85 -10.75 1.02
CA GLU A 40 6.26 -10.40 -0.35
C GLU A 40 5.08 -10.05 -1.27
N TRP A 41 3.98 -10.79 -1.19
CA TRP A 41 2.79 -10.51 -1.99
C TRP A 41 2.16 -9.14 -1.69
N VAL A 42 2.29 -8.62 -0.46
CA VAL A 42 1.83 -7.28 -0.09
C VAL A 42 2.69 -6.23 -0.77
N VAL A 43 4.00 -6.45 -0.83
CA VAL A 43 4.96 -5.59 -1.54
C VAL A 43 4.65 -5.56 -3.03
N TYR A 44 4.42 -6.72 -3.66
CA TYR A 44 4.02 -6.79 -5.07
C TYR A 44 2.68 -6.12 -5.33
N ALA A 45 1.69 -6.30 -4.44
CA ALA A 45 0.41 -5.62 -4.54
C ALA A 45 0.56 -4.09 -4.42
N ALA A 46 1.45 -3.61 -3.53
CA ALA A 46 1.73 -2.19 -3.40
C ALA A 46 2.37 -1.60 -4.66
N TYR A 47 3.32 -2.31 -5.28
CA TYR A 47 3.90 -1.90 -6.56
C TYR A 47 2.87 -1.91 -7.70
N ALA A 48 2.04 -2.95 -7.79
CA ALA A 48 0.98 -3.05 -8.78
C ALA A 48 -0.02 -1.90 -8.65
N LEU A 49 -0.46 -1.61 -7.42
CA LEU A 49 -1.30 -0.45 -7.14
C LEU A 49 -0.58 0.84 -7.53
N GLY A 50 0.68 1.03 -7.17
CA GLY A 50 1.47 2.22 -7.55
C GLY A 50 1.51 2.43 -9.07
N ALA A 51 1.71 1.36 -9.85
CA ALA A 51 1.65 1.41 -11.31
C ALA A 51 0.26 1.80 -11.82
N VAL A 52 -0.81 1.27 -11.22
CA VAL A 52 -2.19 1.66 -11.55
C VAL A 52 -2.45 3.14 -11.23
N LEU A 53 -1.92 3.68 -10.13
CA LEU A 53 -2.05 5.10 -9.82
C LEU A 53 -1.37 5.97 -10.87
N LEU A 54 -0.13 5.63 -11.25
CA LEU A 54 0.58 6.30 -12.32
C LEU A 54 -0.19 6.24 -13.64
N TRP A 55 -0.77 5.07 -13.95
CA TRP A 55 -1.57 4.92 -15.16
C TRP A 55 -2.82 5.82 -15.14
N LEU A 56 -3.54 5.88 -14.02
CA LEU A 56 -4.74 6.70 -13.85
C LEU A 56 -4.46 8.21 -13.83
N THR A 57 -3.25 8.64 -13.44
CA THR A 57 -2.85 10.05 -13.41
C THR A 57 -2.25 10.52 -14.73
N VAL A 58 -1.45 9.68 -15.40
CA VAL A 58 -0.72 10.04 -16.63
C VAL A 58 -1.57 9.83 -17.89
N PHE A 59 -2.35 8.74 -17.99
CA PHE A 59 -3.08 8.43 -19.22
C PHE A 59 -4.52 8.94 -19.17
N PRO A 60 -4.96 9.75 -20.15
CA PRO A 60 -6.34 10.18 -20.26
C PRO A 60 -7.20 9.01 -20.75
N LEU A 61 -8.05 8.48 -19.87
CA LEU A 61 -9.09 7.52 -20.25
C LEU A 61 -10.20 8.23 -21.03
N LYS A 62 -10.59 7.66 -22.17
CA LYS A 62 -11.75 8.14 -22.97
C LYS A 62 -13.07 8.08 -22.19
N ASP A 63 -13.21 7.12 -21.30
CA ASP A 63 -14.40 6.92 -20.48
C ASP A 63 -14.23 7.58 -19.10
N GLN A 64 -14.80 8.78 -18.95
CA GLN A 64 -14.74 9.54 -17.71
C GLN A 64 -15.52 8.88 -16.56
N GLN A 65 -16.57 8.12 -16.86
CA GLN A 65 -17.42 7.50 -15.86
C GLN A 65 -16.71 6.29 -15.23
N ARG A 66 -16.08 5.45 -16.05
CA ARG A 66 -15.19 4.37 -15.57
C ARG A 66 -14.00 4.93 -14.80
N ARG A 67 -13.39 6.03 -15.25
CA ARG A 67 -12.30 6.70 -14.54
C ARG A 67 -12.75 7.20 -13.17
N ALA A 68 -13.95 7.76 -13.05
CA ALA A 68 -14.50 8.22 -11.78
C ALA A 68 -14.78 7.07 -10.80
N ALA A 69 -15.35 5.97 -11.29
CA ALA A 69 -15.59 4.77 -10.48
C ALA A 69 -14.27 4.15 -9.97
N LEU A 70 -13.28 3.97 -10.85
CA LEU A 70 -11.94 3.51 -10.47
C LEU A 70 -11.28 4.47 -9.48
N ALA A 71 -11.42 5.78 -9.70
CA ALA A 71 -10.89 6.81 -8.83
C ALA A 71 -11.49 6.82 -7.42
N ALA A 72 -12.77 6.44 -7.29
CA ALA A 72 -13.45 6.36 -6.01
C ALA A 72 -13.07 5.09 -5.24
N TRP A 73 -12.87 3.97 -5.94
CA TRP A 73 -12.51 2.69 -5.32
C TRP A 73 -11.04 2.61 -4.90
N TYR A 74 -10.15 3.19 -5.69
CA TYR A 74 -8.70 3.03 -5.54
C TYR A 74 -8.14 3.41 -4.15
N PRO A 75 -8.55 4.52 -3.50
CA PRO A 75 -8.07 4.86 -2.16
C PRO A 75 -8.43 3.79 -1.12
N TRP A 76 -9.63 3.19 -1.24
CA TRP A 76 -10.06 2.10 -0.36
C TRP A 76 -9.21 0.85 -0.54
N ALA A 77 -8.82 0.53 -1.78
CA ALA A 77 -7.91 -0.58 -2.05
C ALA A 77 -6.53 -0.38 -1.39
N CYS A 78 -5.95 0.82 -1.50
CA CYS A 78 -4.69 1.14 -0.81
C CYS A 78 -4.82 1.07 0.71
N TRP A 79 -5.93 1.57 1.26
CA TRP A 79 -6.20 1.54 2.70
C TRP A 79 -6.41 0.10 3.22
N ALA A 80 -7.16 -0.70 2.48
CA ALA A 80 -7.38 -2.11 2.79
C ALA A 80 -6.06 -2.88 2.76
N LEU A 81 -5.22 -2.66 1.74
CA LEU A 81 -3.91 -3.30 1.65
C LEU A 81 -2.99 -2.88 2.81
N LEU A 82 -3.01 -1.60 3.19
CA LEU A 82 -2.27 -1.07 4.34
C LEU A 82 -2.69 -1.78 5.63
N ILE A 83 -3.98 -1.81 5.94
CA ILE A 83 -4.49 -2.43 7.16
C ILE A 83 -4.20 -3.94 7.16
N VAL A 84 -4.56 -4.63 6.08
CA VAL A 84 -4.41 -6.08 6.01
C VAL A 84 -2.94 -6.48 6.03
N GLY A 85 -2.12 -5.83 5.20
CA GLY A 85 -0.73 -6.20 4.98
C GLY A 85 0.21 -5.80 6.10
N VAL A 86 -0.06 -4.69 6.79
CA VAL A 86 0.85 -4.13 7.81
C VAL A 86 0.33 -4.30 9.23
N VAL A 87 -0.99 -4.37 9.44
CA VAL A 87 -1.58 -4.47 10.79
C VAL A 87 -2.09 -5.87 11.07
N ILE A 88 -3.05 -6.35 10.27
CA ILE A 88 -3.74 -7.62 10.55
C ILE A 88 -2.81 -8.81 10.33
N MET A 89 -2.16 -8.89 9.16
CA MET A 89 -1.30 -10.04 8.83
C MET A 89 -0.15 -10.22 9.84
N PRO A 90 0.62 -9.19 10.22
CA PRO A 90 1.68 -9.37 11.19
C PRO A 90 1.18 -9.71 12.60
N MET A 91 0.02 -9.21 13.01
CA MET A 91 -0.55 -9.46 14.34
C MET A 91 -1.10 -10.88 14.49
N PHE A 92 -1.80 -11.39 13.48
CA PHE A 92 -2.49 -12.69 13.54
C PHE A 92 -1.70 -13.84 12.89
N PHE A 93 -0.81 -13.52 11.95
CA PHE A 93 -0.01 -14.49 11.21
C PHE A 93 1.46 -14.07 11.15
N PRO A 94 2.13 -13.95 12.30
CA PRO A 94 3.53 -13.54 12.36
C PRO A 94 4.38 -14.51 11.54
N THR A 95 5.14 -13.97 10.60
CA THR A 95 6.23 -14.71 9.95
C THR A 95 7.38 -14.77 10.94
N ARG A 96 7.85 -15.98 11.24
CA ARG A 96 8.98 -16.24 12.12
C ARG A 96 10.29 -15.86 11.46
#